data_AF-A0A166H0W1-F1
#
_entry.id   AF-A0A166H0W1-F1
#
_cell.length_a   1.000
_cell.length_b   1.000
_cell.length_c   1.000
_cell.angle_alpha   90.00
_cell.angle_beta   90.00
_cell.angle_gamma   90.00
#
_symmetry.space_group_name_H-M   'P 1'
#
loop_
_entity.id
_entity.type
_entity.pdbx_description
1 polymer ?
#
loop_
_entity_poly.entity_id
_entity_poly.type
_entity_poly.pdbx_seq_one_letter_code
_entity_poly.pdbx_strand_id
1 'polypeptide(L)'
;MTAALPALAASASAGRQPFALTISGVVAEAPTAGLAAYSASKAALHAFVKASAKEYRRAGVLLLDARPGHTETELSRHPLAGEAPRFGAGLVPQAVVDRLLTAIVDAEPDLPPAAFIG
;
A
#
# COMPACT_ATOMS: atom_id res chain seq x y z
N MET A 1 -1.99 2.47 -12.85
CA MET A 1 -2.13 3.83 -12.29
C MET A 1 -2.23 4.92 -13.36
N THR A 2 -1.38 4.91 -14.39
CA THR A 2 -1.39 5.89 -15.51
C THR A 2 -2.77 6.10 -16.16
N ALA A 3 -3.56 5.05 -16.33
CA ALA A 3 -4.90 5.14 -16.93
C ALA A 3 -5.90 5.99 -16.10
N ALA A 4 -5.76 6.02 -14.77
CA ALA A 4 -6.67 6.76 -13.89
C ALA A 4 -6.26 8.23 -13.69
N LEU A 5 -5.00 8.57 -14.01
CA LEU A 5 -4.44 9.89 -13.75
C LEU A 5 -5.23 11.04 -14.39
N PRO A 6 -5.70 10.97 -15.66
CA PRO A 6 -6.51 12.04 -16.24
C PRO A 6 -7.80 12.32 -15.47
N ALA A 7 -8.49 11.28 -15.01
CA ALA A 7 -9.73 11.42 -14.24
C ALA A 7 -9.46 11.98 -12.83
N LEU A 8 -8.37 11.55 -12.19
CA LEU A 8 -7.97 12.09 -10.89
C LEU A 8 -7.55 13.56 -11.01
N ALA A 9 -6.77 13.93 -12.02
CA ALA A 9 -6.39 15.32 -12.28
C ALA A 9 -7.60 16.22 -12.57
N ALA A 10 -8.58 15.75 -13.35
CA ALA A 10 -9.84 16.46 -13.58
C ALA A 10 -10.67 16.62 -12.28
N SER A 11 -10.57 15.65 -11.36
CA SER A 11 -11.18 15.77 -10.02
C SER A 11 -10.49 16.86 -9.19
N ALA A 12 -9.16 16.90 -9.20
CA ALA A 12 -8.38 17.92 -8.52
C ALA A 12 -8.66 19.33 -9.06
N SER A 13 -8.73 19.51 -10.39
CA SER A 13 -9.03 20.81 -11.00
C SER A 13 -10.44 21.33 -10.68
N ALA A 14 -11.37 20.45 -10.33
CA ALA A 14 -12.69 20.79 -9.84
C ALA A 14 -12.74 21.06 -8.31
N GLY A 15 -11.59 21.21 -7.66
CA GLY A 15 -11.47 21.56 -6.23
C GLY A 15 -11.66 20.39 -5.26
N ARG A 16 -11.64 19.13 -5.73
CA ARG A 16 -11.71 17.94 -4.87
C ARG A 16 -10.32 17.47 -4.45
N GLN A 17 -10.27 16.47 -3.57
CA GLN A 17 -9.04 15.86 -3.05
C GLN A 17 -8.91 14.39 -3.51
N PRO A 18 -8.55 14.14 -4.78
CA PRO A 18 -8.39 12.78 -5.30
C PRO A 18 -7.13 12.10 -4.73
N PHE A 19 -7.21 10.79 -4.56
CA PHE A 19 -6.08 9.97 -4.10
C PHE A 19 -6.00 8.64 -4.84
N ALA A 20 -4.84 7.98 -4.71
CA ALA A 20 -4.63 6.59 -5.09
C ALA A 20 -3.71 5.93 -4.06
N LEU A 21 -4.19 4.87 -3.43
CA LEU A 21 -3.49 4.11 -2.39
C LEU A 21 -3.05 2.75 -2.91
N THR A 22 -1.80 2.38 -2.67
CA THR A 22 -1.29 1.02 -2.90
C THR A 22 -1.03 0.29 -1.59
N ILE A 23 -1.07 -1.05 -1.63
CA ILE A 23 -0.72 -1.89 -0.48
C ILE A 23 0.47 -2.77 -0.87
N SER A 24 1.68 -2.29 -0.60
CA SER A 24 2.90 -3.06 -0.87
C SER A 24 3.23 -4.04 0.28
N GLY A 25 2.89 -3.70 1.52
CA GLY A 25 3.11 -4.54 2.70
C GLY A 25 4.56 -4.51 3.21
N VAL A 26 4.78 -4.97 4.46
CA VAL A 26 6.10 -4.93 5.14
C VAL A 26 7.22 -5.61 4.34
N VAL A 27 6.87 -6.62 3.54
CA VAL A 27 7.81 -7.36 2.68
C VAL A 27 8.48 -6.51 1.60
N ALA A 28 7.93 -5.33 1.28
CA ALA A 28 8.53 -4.38 0.36
C ALA A 28 9.82 -3.76 0.89
N GLU A 29 9.94 -3.64 2.21
CA GLU A 29 11.11 -3.08 2.91
C GLU A 29 11.89 -4.13 3.70
N ALA A 30 11.24 -5.23 4.10
CA ALA A 30 11.84 -6.37 4.78
C ALA A 30 11.63 -7.67 3.98
N PRO A 31 12.43 -7.91 2.92
CA PRO A 31 12.31 -9.13 2.11
C PRO A 31 12.40 -10.40 2.96
N THR A 32 11.46 -11.30 2.75
CA THR A 32 11.28 -12.49 3.60
C THR A 32 11.74 -13.75 2.89
N ALA A 33 12.52 -14.59 3.57
CA ALA A 33 12.93 -15.90 3.06
C ALA A 33 11.71 -16.75 2.68
N GLY A 34 11.78 -17.47 1.55
CA GLY A 34 10.64 -18.20 0.99
C GLY A 34 9.63 -17.35 0.20
N LEU A 35 9.75 -16.02 0.24
CA LEU A 35 8.87 -15.07 -0.47
C LEU A 35 9.66 -14.14 -1.40
N ALA A 36 10.75 -14.59 -2.00
CA ALA A 36 11.64 -13.72 -2.79
C ALA A 36 10.93 -13.03 -3.96
N ALA A 37 10.21 -13.78 -4.80
CA ALA A 37 9.48 -13.21 -5.94
C ALA A 37 8.35 -12.25 -5.49
N TYR A 38 7.65 -12.61 -4.41
CA TYR A 38 6.61 -11.77 -3.82
C TYR A 38 7.20 -10.47 -3.25
N SER A 39 8.26 -10.57 -2.46
CA SER A 39 8.99 -9.43 -1.88
C SER A 39 9.53 -8.52 -2.97
N ALA A 40 10.10 -9.08 -4.06
CA ALA A 40 10.57 -8.30 -5.21
C ALA A 40 9.43 -7.53 -5.89
N SER A 41 8.28 -8.18 -6.12
CA SER A 41 7.10 -7.52 -6.70
C SER A 41 6.59 -6.37 -5.81
N LYS A 42 6.54 -6.59 -4.49
CA LYS A 42 6.10 -5.58 -3.53
C LYS A 42 7.10 -4.42 -3.39
N ALA A 43 8.40 -4.70 -3.40
CA ALA A 43 9.45 -3.69 -3.41
C ALA A 43 9.41 -2.83 -4.69
N ALA A 44 9.18 -3.45 -5.85
CA ALA A 44 9.01 -2.74 -7.11
C ALA A 44 7.80 -1.79 -7.07
N LEU A 45 6.67 -2.22 -6.48
CA LEU A 45 5.49 -1.37 -6.30
C LEU A 45 5.80 -0.18 -5.38
N HIS A 46 6.46 -0.41 -4.24
CA HIS A 46 6.87 0.65 -3.34
C HIS A 46 7.79 1.67 -4.03
N ALA A 47 8.80 1.19 -4.77
CA ALA A 47 9.72 2.04 -5.52
C ALA A 47 9.00 2.86 -6.59
N PHE A 48 8.05 2.25 -7.31
CA PHE A 48 7.21 2.94 -8.29
C PHE A 48 6.43 4.10 -7.66
N VAL A 49 5.73 3.85 -6.55
CA VAL A 49 4.95 4.90 -5.86
C VAL A 49 5.85 6.03 -5.39
N LYS A 50 6.98 5.69 -4.76
CA LYS A 50 7.93 6.68 -4.25
C LYS A 50 8.51 7.57 -5.37
N ALA A 51 8.79 6.99 -6.54
CA ALA A 51 9.25 7.73 -7.71
C ALA A 51 8.14 8.62 -8.32
N SER A 52 6.91 8.09 -8.44
CA SER A 52 5.79 8.79 -9.07
C SER A 52 5.09 9.82 -8.17
N ALA A 53 5.27 9.77 -6.85
CA ALA A 53 4.54 10.62 -5.91
C ALA A 53 4.67 12.13 -6.21
N LYS A 54 5.85 12.57 -6.68
CA LYS A 54 6.06 13.98 -7.05
C LYS A 54 5.27 14.40 -8.29
N GLU A 55 5.13 13.51 -9.27
CA GLU A 55 4.35 13.76 -10.49
C GLU A 55 2.86 13.85 -10.17
N TYR A 56 2.36 12.93 -9.35
CA TYR A 56 0.96 12.92 -8.91
C TYR A 56 0.63 14.16 -8.08
N ARG A 57 1.52 14.57 -7.17
CA ARG A 57 1.36 15.78 -6.38
C ARG A 57 1.24 17.04 -7.24
N ARG A 58 2.02 17.15 -8.34
CA ARG A 58 1.89 18.26 -9.29
C ARG A 58 0.53 18.29 -10.00
N ALA A 59 -0.09 17.13 -10.17
CA ALA A 59 -1.45 17.00 -10.71
C ALA A 59 -2.55 17.19 -9.64
N GLY A 60 -2.20 17.53 -8.39
CA GLY A 60 -3.16 17.69 -7.29
C GLY A 60 -3.72 16.36 -6.76
N VAL A 61 -3.02 15.25 -7.00
CA VAL A 61 -3.43 13.90 -6.59
C VAL A 61 -2.52 13.37 -5.48
N LEU A 62 -3.11 12.89 -4.39
CA LEU A 62 -2.37 12.18 -3.35
C LEU A 62 -2.05 10.76 -3.82
N LEU A 63 -0.77 10.43 -3.88
CA LEU A 63 -0.32 9.06 -4.13
C LEU A 63 0.45 8.58 -2.89
N LEU A 64 -0.07 7.55 -2.24
CA LEU A 64 0.47 6.98 -1.02
C LEU A 64 0.56 5.44 -1.11
N ASP A 65 1.49 4.88 -0.37
CA ASP A 65 1.69 3.44 -0.25
C ASP A 65 1.61 3.00 1.21
N ALA A 66 0.95 1.87 1.45
CA ALA A 66 0.74 1.27 2.75
C ALA A 66 1.51 -0.04 2.89
N ARG A 67 2.22 -0.16 4.01
CA ARG A 67 3.09 -1.31 4.31
C ARG A 67 2.71 -2.07 5.58
N PRO A 68 1.45 -2.53 5.72
CA PRO A 68 1.05 -3.31 6.89
C PRO A 68 1.86 -4.60 7.00
N GLY A 69 1.99 -5.09 8.23
CA GLY A 69 2.52 -6.43 8.53
C GLY A 69 1.57 -7.55 8.07
N HIS A 70 1.84 -8.77 8.54
CA HIS A 70 0.92 -9.89 8.34
C HIS A 70 -0.48 -9.48 8.82
N THR A 71 -1.50 -9.69 8.01
CA THR A 71 -2.89 -9.32 8.29
C THR A 71 -3.74 -10.57 8.10
N GLU A 72 -4.61 -10.85 9.07
CA GLU A 72 -5.42 -12.08 9.15
C GLU A 72 -6.51 -12.10 8.06
N THR A 73 -6.10 -12.42 6.84
CA THR A 73 -6.95 -12.52 5.65
C THR A 73 -6.81 -13.91 5.04
N GLU A 74 -7.75 -14.30 4.18
CA GLU A 74 -7.67 -15.59 3.46
C GLU A 74 -6.51 -15.64 2.45
N LEU A 75 -5.83 -14.52 2.17
CA LEU A 75 -4.69 -14.48 1.24
C LEU A 75 -3.56 -15.42 1.66
N SER A 76 -3.26 -15.52 2.96
CA SER A 76 -2.22 -16.40 3.49
C SER A 76 -2.62 -17.88 3.46
N ARG A 77 -3.91 -18.18 3.30
CA ARG A 77 -4.48 -19.53 3.29
C ARG A 77 -4.56 -20.14 1.89
N HIS A 78 -4.27 -19.36 0.84
CA HIS A 78 -4.34 -19.80 -0.55
C HIS A 78 -3.04 -19.49 -1.33
N PRO A 79 -1.90 -20.11 -0.99
CA PRO A 79 -0.67 -19.92 -1.75
C PRO A 79 -0.81 -20.48 -3.18
N LEU A 80 -0.46 -19.68 -4.18
CA LEU A 80 -0.40 -20.13 -5.58
C LEU A 80 0.80 -21.07 -5.84
N ALA A 81 1.86 -20.95 -5.05
CA ALA A 81 3.04 -21.80 -5.07
C ALA A 81 3.79 -21.71 -3.73
N GLY A 82 4.42 -22.81 -3.31
CA GLY A 82 5.16 -22.91 -2.05
C GLY A 82 4.27 -23.11 -0.82
N GLU A 83 4.89 -23.21 0.35
CA GLU A 83 4.19 -23.23 1.64
C GLU A 83 4.24 -21.81 2.23
N ALA A 84 3.09 -21.34 2.73
CA ALA A 84 3.05 -20.06 3.43
C ALA A 84 3.96 -20.12 4.67
N PRO A 85 4.86 -19.14 4.89
CA PRO A 85 5.64 -19.07 6.11
C PRO A 85 4.71 -19.07 7.33
N ARG A 86 5.14 -19.71 8.42
CA ARG A 86 4.46 -19.59 9.71
C ARG A 86 4.65 -18.16 10.22
N PHE A 87 3.69 -17.29 9.96
CA PHE A 87 3.63 -15.97 10.55
C PHE A 87 3.16 -16.08 12.01
N GLY A 88 3.59 -15.12 12.85
CA GLY A 88 2.96 -14.89 14.14
C GLY A 88 1.54 -14.34 13.98
N ALA A 89 0.87 -14.02 15.09
CA ALA A 89 -0.44 -13.38 15.04
C ALA A 89 -0.40 -12.13 14.14
N GLY A 90 -1.28 -12.09 13.14
CA GLY A 90 -1.43 -10.98 12.23
C GLY A 90 -2.31 -9.86 12.80
N LEU A 91 -2.25 -8.73 12.12
CA LEU A 91 -3.14 -7.59 12.32
C LEU A 91 -4.58 -7.98 11.99
N VAL A 92 -5.52 -7.42 12.73
CA VAL A 92 -6.95 -7.51 12.42
C VAL A 92 -7.23 -6.72 11.14
N PRO A 93 -7.89 -7.29 10.11
CA PRO A 93 -8.15 -6.60 8.84
C PRO A 93 -8.86 -5.25 9.01
N GLN A 94 -9.82 -5.18 9.94
CA GLN A 94 -10.55 -3.94 10.22
C GLN A 94 -9.63 -2.84 10.74
N ALA A 95 -8.69 -3.16 11.64
CA ALA A 95 -7.73 -2.18 12.16
C ALA A 95 -6.81 -1.64 11.06
N VAL A 96 -6.42 -2.49 10.10
CA VAL A 96 -5.67 -2.05 8.92
C VAL A 96 -6.51 -1.09 8.10
N VAL A 97 -7.76 -1.44 7.78
CA VAL A 97 -8.67 -0.58 7.00
C VAL A 97 -8.88 0.78 7.68
N ASP A 98 -9.14 0.79 8.99
CA ASP A 98 -9.36 2.03 9.75
C ASP A 98 -8.14 2.95 9.67
N ARG A 99 -6.92 2.38 9.75
CA ARG A 99 -5.68 3.13 9.59
C ARG A 99 -5.52 3.71 8.18
N LEU A 100 -5.85 2.93 7.13
CA LEU A 100 -5.81 3.39 5.74
C LEU A 100 -6.79 4.55 5.52
N LEU A 101 -8.01 4.45 6.05
CA LEU A 101 -9.03 5.49 5.93
C LEU A 101 -8.61 6.78 6.63
N THR A 102 -8.04 6.67 7.84
CA THR A 102 -7.48 7.83 8.57
C THR A 102 -6.43 8.54 7.73
N ALA A 103 -5.49 7.79 7.13
CA ALA A 103 -4.43 8.36 6.28
C ALA A 103 -4.98 9.11 5.06
N ILE A 104 -6.03 8.57 4.45
CA ILE A 104 -6.67 9.18 3.28
C ILE A 104 -7.34 10.50 3.68
N VAL A 105 -8.05 10.51 4.81
CA VAL A 105 -8.74 11.71 5.32
C VAL A 105 -7.74 12.79 5.73
N ASP A 106 -6.65 12.40 6.39
CA ASP A 106 -5.61 13.31 6.86
C ASP A 106 -4.58 13.68 5.77
N ALA A 107 -4.76 13.17 4.56
CA ALA A 107 -3.87 13.35 3.42
C ALA A 107 -2.40 12.99 3.70
N GLU A 108 -2.18 11.93 4.48
CA GLU A 108 -0.84 11.44 4.80
C GLU A 108 -0.14 10.92 3.53
N PRO A 109 1.13 11.29 3.29
CA PRO A 109 1.82 10.95 2.06
C PRO A 109 2.38 9.51 2.02
N ASP A 110 2.47 8.84 3.16
CA ASP A 110 3.11 7.53 3.29
C ASP A 110 2.67 6.81 4.57
N LEU A 111 2.59 5.48 4.51
CA LEU A 111 2.22 4.63 5.63
C LEU A 111 3.27 3.53 5.85
N PRO A 112 4.34 3.80 6.64
CA PRO A 112 5.38 2.83 6.93
C PRO A 112 4.86 1.67 7.79
N PRO A 113 5.59 0.55 7.90
CA PRO A 113 5.17 -0.58 8.73
C PRO A 113 4.84 -0.20 10.19
N ALA A 114 5.59 0.74 10.77
CA ALA A 114 5.37 1.22 12.12
C ALA A 114 4.05 2.00 12.32
N ALA A 115 3.37 2.38 11.24
CA ALA A 115 2.06 3.04 11.29
C ALA A 115 0.92 2.06 11.58
N PHE A 116 1.18 0.75 11.58
CA PHE A 116 0.21 -0.32 11.84
C PHE A 116 0.56 -1.01 13.15
N ILE A 117 -0.31 -0.86 14.14
CA ILE A 117 -0.18 -1.46 15.47
C ILE A 117 -1.23 -2.57 15.58
N GLY A 118 -0.84 -3.69 16.18
CA GLY A 118 -1.73 -4.84 16.44
C GLY A 118 -2.49 -4.71 17.74
#